data_AF-A0AA42YHJ7-F1
#
_entry.id   AF-A0AA42YHJ7-F1
#
_cell.length_a   1.000
_cell.length_b   1.000
_cell.length_c   1.000
_cell.angle_alpha   90.00
_cell.angle_beta   90.00
_cell.angle_gamma   90.00
#
_symmetry.space_group_name_H-M   'P 1'
#
loop_
_entity.id
_entity.type
_entity.pdbx_description
1 polymer ?
#
loop_
_entity_poly.entity_id
_entity_poly.type
_entity_poly.pdbx_seq_one_letter_code
_entity_poly.pdbx_strand_id
1 'polypeptide(L)'
;MKTVSRRAILRALAAGAGVAGLGALGCRGFDPAALAAPLRDLARNPESLAAVGKVFLAENPEENLDTVTEWLAVNLDWDEATPADELTRRLVERVRHDFRDSRTVRVDNWLLSETEARWTAAVALAAEAPAE
;
A
#
# COMPACT_ATOMS: atom_id res chain seq x y z
N MET A 1 9.93 15.95 37.42
CA MET A 1 8.93 14.97 36.96
C MET A 1 9.41 14.42 35.62
N LYS A 2 9.94 13.18 35.60
CA LYS A 2 10.14 12.38 34.38
C LYS A 2 8.72 11.94 33.93
N THR A 3 8.39 11.77 32.65
CA THR A 3 8.88 10.61 31.87
C THR A 3 8.70 10.75 30.35
N VAL A 4 9.80 10.45 29.67
CA VAL A 4 9.92 9.54 28.50
C VAL A 4 9.47 10.08 27.14
N SER A 5 10.48 10.55 26.40
CA SER A 5 10.44 10.88 24.99
C SER A 5 10.44 9.62 24.11
N ARG A 6 9.72 9.67 22.98
CA ARG A 6 9.50 8.60 21.97
C ARG A 6 10.77 7.90 21.45
N ARG A 7 11.96 8.42 21.75
CA ARG A 7 13.28 7.87 21.39
C ARG A 7 13.76 6.70 22.28
N ALA A 8 13.07 6.40 23.39
CA ALA A 8 13.44 5.31 24.29
C ALA A 8 12.85 3.94 23.90
N ILE A 9 11.75 3.91 23.15
CA ILE A 9 11.04 2.64 22.85
C ILE A 9 11.62 1.93 21.61
N LEU A 10 12.22 2.63 20.65
CA LEU A 10 12.78 2.00 19.44
C LEU A 10 14.26 1.60 19.54
N ARG A 11 14.94 1.86 20.67
CA ARG A 11 16.29 1.33 20.94
C ARG A 11 16.28 0.03 21.75
N ALA A 12 15.12 -0.47 22.16
CA ALA A 12 14.98 -1.67 22.99
C ALA A 12 14.83 -2.98 22.20
N LEU A 13 14.72 -2.95 20.87
CA LEU A 13 14.76 -4.15 20.03
C LEU A 13 16.16 -4.46 19.45
N ALA A 14 17.19 -3.73 19.90
CA ALA A 14 18.58 -3.94 19.47
C ALA A 14 19.35 -4.98 20.31
N ALA A 15 18.70 -5.72 21.21
CA ALA A 15 19.38 -6.69 22.08
C ALA A 15 18.54 -7.95 22.28
N GLY A 16 18.50 -8.79 21.24
CA GLY A 16 17.86 -10.11 21.29
C GLY A 16 18.25 -10.91 20.05
N ALA A 17 19.50 -11.38 20.04
CA ALA A 17 20.04 -12.26 19.02
C ALA A 17 19.16 -13.50 18.81
N GLY A 18 18.91 -13.85 17.55
CA GLY A 18 18.14 -15.04 17.21
C GLY A 18 18.10 -15.32 15.71
N VAL A 19 19.28 -15.64 15.16
CA VAL A 19 19.49 -16.36 13.89
C VAL A 19 18.96 -15.71 12.61
N ALA A 20 19.91 -15.33 11.76
CA ALA A 20 19.72 -15.17 10.33
C ALA A 20 19.05 -16.43 9.74
N GLY A 21 17.74 -16.36 9.55
CA GLY A 21 16.96 -17.22 8.65
C GLY A 21 16.65 -16.48 7.35
N LEU A 22 17.65 -15.81 6.76
CA LEU A 22 17.59 -15.39 5.36
C LEU A 22 17.81 -16.65 4.52
N GLY A 23 16.71 -17.27 4.08
CA GLY A 23 16.79 -18.47 3.27
C GLY A 23 15.42 -19.04 2.94
N ALA A 24 14.80 -18.48 1.91
CA ALA A 24 13.92 -19.20 1.00
C ALA A 24 12.72 -19.93 1.64
N LEU A 25 11.80 -19.18 2.24
CA LEU A 25 10.40 -19.50 1.97
C LEU A 25 10.11 -18.91 0.59
N GLY A 26 10.21 -19.73 -0.44
CA GLY A 26 9.80 -19.35 -1.78
C GLY A 26 8.35 -18.87 -1.71
N CYS A 27 8.18 -17.54 -1.77
CA CYS A 27 6.89 -16.93 -2.00
C CYS A 27 6.40 -17.48 -3.34
N ARG A 28 5.39 -18.35 -3.27
CA ARG A 28 4.61 -18.69 -4.45
C ARG A 28 4.07 -17.39 -5.03
N GLY A 29 4.48 -17.09 -6.27
CA GLY A 29 3.77 -16.24 -7.22
C GLY A 29 3.13 -14.96 -6.67
N PHE A 30 3.88 -14.13 -5.93
CA PHE A 30 3.45 -12.74 -5.77
C PHE A 30 3.83 -12.02 -7.06
N ASP A 31 2.86 -11.81 -7.94
CA ASP A 31 3.01 -10.98 -9.12
C ASP A 31 2.33 -9.61 -8.86
N PRO A 32 3.12 -8.55 -8.58
CA PRO A 32 2.64 -7.21 -8.36
C PRO A 32 1.75 -6.70 -9.50
N ALA A 33 2.08 -7.05 -10.75
CA ALA A 33 1.31 -6.64 -11.92
C ALA A 33 -0.04 -7.36 -11.98
N ALA A 34 -0.05 -8.66 -11.69
CA ALA A 34 -1.29 -9.44 -11.60
C ALA A 34 -2.23 -8.93 -10.51
N LEU A 35 -1.69 -8.49 -9.37
CA LEU A 35 -2.47 -7.88 -8.30
C LEU A 35 -2.99 -6.48 -8.68
N ALA A 36 -2.19 -5.65 -9.34
CA ALA A 36 -2.64 -4.31 -9.71
C ALA A 36 -3.82 -4.29 -10.71
N ALA A 37 -4.01 -5.35 -11.49
CA ALA A 37 -5.12 -5.45 -12.46
C ALA A 37 -6.52 -5.37 -11.80
N PRO A 38 -6.88 -6.22 -10.81
CA PRO A 38 -8.11 -6.06 -10.04
C PRO A 38 -8.33 -4.65 -9.48
N LEU A 39 -7.28 -4.02 -8.95
CA LEU A 39 -7.37 -2.66 -8.39
C LEU A 39 -7.68 -1.61 -9.47
N ARG A 40 -7.14 -1.78 -10.68
CA ARG A 40 -7.44 -0.94 -11.83
C ARG A 40 -8.87 -1.15 -12.31
N ASP A 41 -9.37 -2.39 -12.31
CA ASP A 41 -10.73 -2.70 -12.78
C ASP A 41 -11.82 -2.18 -11.83
N LEU A 42 -11.49 -1.98 -10.55
CA LEU A 42 -12.37 -1.31 -9.58
C LEU A 42 -12.49 0.20 -9.83
N ALA A 43 -11.52 0.81 -10.52
CA ALA A 43 -11.55 2.24 -10.80
C ALA A 43 -12.57 2.57 -11.89
N ARG A 44 -13.59 3.36 -11.53
CA ARG A 44 -14.54 3.91 -12.52
C ARG A 44 -13.83 4.73 -13.61
N ASN A 45 -12.75 5.42 -13.26
CA ASN A 45 -11.92 6.20 -14.17
C ASN A 45 -10.43 5.95 -13.84
N PRO A 46 -9.81 4.92 -14.44
CA PRO A 46 -8.42 4.55 -14.15
C PRO A 46 -7.43 5.66 -14.50
N GLU A 47 -7.69 6.44 -15.55
CA GLU A 47 -6.82 7.56 -15.96
C GLU A 47 -6.78 8.67 -14.90
N SER A 48 -7.93 9.00 -14.32
CA SER A 48 -8.02 10.00 -13.25
C SER A 48 -7.32 9.50 -11.97
N LEU A 49 -7.48 8.23 -11.61
CA LEU A 49 -6.72 7.64 -10.49
C LEU A 49 -5.22 7.66 -10.77
N ALA A 50 -4.79 7.28 -11.98
CA ALA A 50 -3.39 7.30 -12.36
C ALA A 50 -2.79 8.71 -12.26
N ALA A 51 -3.53 9.75 -12.65
CA ALA A 51 -3.08 11.14 -12.51
C ALA A 51 -2.80 11.52 -11.05
N VAL A 52 -3.70 11.16 -10.12
CA VAL A 52 -3.48 11.38 -8.67
C VAL A 52 -2.30 10.55 -8.16
N GLY A 53 -2.21 9.30 -8.59
CA GLY A 53 -1.12 8.39 -8.24
C GLY A 53 0.25 8.93 -8.64
N LYS A 54 0.38 9.52 -9.83
CA LYS A 54 1.63 10.14 -10.28
C LYS A 54 2.05 11.31 -9.41
N VAL A 55 1.10 12.12 -8.93
CA VAL A 55 1.41 13.22 -8.00
C VAL A 55 1.89 12.65 -6.66
N PHE A 56 1.22 11.63 -6.14
CA PHE A 56 1.67 10.95 -4.91
C PHE A 56 3.06 10.35 -5.06
N LEU A 57 3.35 9.66 -6.17
CA LEU A 57 4.65 9.05 -6.45
C LEU A 57 5.77 10.09 -6.61
N ALA A 58 5.47 11.27 -7.16
CA ALA A 58 6.44 12.36 -7.25
C ALA A 58 6.87 12.88 -5.86
N GLU A 59 5.99 12.80 -4.87
CA GLU A 59 6.27 13.17 -3.47
C GLU A 59 6.87 12.02 -2.65
N ASN A 60 6.74 10.75 -3.10
CA ASN A 60 7.18 9.54 -2.41
C ASN A 60 7.97 8.62 -3.38
N PRO A 61 9.18 9.02 -3.80
CA PRO A 61 9.93 8.35 -4.86
C PRO A 61 10.44 6.94 -4.49
N GLU A 62 10.35 6.55 -3.23
CA GLU A 62 10.65 5.20 -2.74
C GLU A 62 9.54 4.19 -3.03
N GLU A 63 8.32 4.67 -3.27
CA GLU A 63 7.17 3.82 -3.60
C GLU A 63 7.34 3.27 -5.02
N ASN A 64 7.16 1.96 -5.16
CA ASN A 64 7.22 1.24 -6.43
C ASN A 64 6.11 0.17 -6.43
N LEU A 65 5.90 -0.52 -7.57
CA LEU A 65 4.76 -1.40 -7.75
C LEU A 65 4.73 -2.51 -6.69
N ASP A 66 5.88 -3.10 -6.38
CA ASP A 66 6.03 -4.15 -5.39
C ASP A 66 5.68 -3.63 -3.99
N THR A 67 6.26 -2.50 -3.59
CA THR A 67 6.01 -1.89 -2.27
C THR A 67 4.53 -1.56 -2.07
N VAL A 68 3.88 -0.91 -3.05
CA VAL A 68 2.49 -0.48 -2.91
C VAL A 68 1.53 -1.67 -2.94
N THR A 69 1.78 -2.67 -3.78
CA THR A 69 0.92 -3.86 -3.87
C THR A 69 1.08 -4.76 -2.66
N GLU A 70 2.29 -4.95 -2.14
CA GLU A 70 2.53 -5.71 -0.91
C GLU A 70 1.82 -5.03 0.26
N TRP A 71 1.96 -3.70 0.37
CA TRP A 71 1.26 -2.94 1.41
C TRP A 71 -0.26 -3.10 1.30
N LEU A 72 -0.82 -2.99 0.09
CA LEU A 72 -2.27 -3.13 -0.12
C LEU A 72 -2.75 -4.55 0.17
N ALA A 73 -2.03 -5.58 -0.29
CA ALA A 73 -2.34 -6.97 -0.01
C ALA A 73 -2.40 -7.25 1.49
N VAL A 74 -1.39 -6.80 2.25
CA VAL A 74 -1.36 -6.96 3.71
C VAL A 74 -2.48 -6.18 4.40
N ASN A 75 -2.73 -4.94 3.99
CA ASN A 75 -3.68 -4.06 4.68
C ASN A 75 -5.15 -4.32 4.31
N LEU A 76 -5.40 -4.98 3.18
CA LEU A 76 -6.72 -5.41 2.72
C LEU A 76 -6.94 -6.92 2.93
N ASP A 77 -5.97 -7.66 3.48
CA ASP A 77 -5.99 -9.13 3.59
C ASP A 77 -6.29 -9.81 2.25
N TRP A 78 -5.76 -9.24 1.17
CA TRP A 78 -6.18 -9.49 -0.20
C TRP A 78 -5.17 -10.33 -0.97
N ASP A 79 -5.67 -11.23 -1.80
CA ASP A 79 -4.93 -12.07 -2.74
C ASP A 79 -5.67 -12.21 -4.09
N GLU A 80 -5.06 -12.91 -5.05
CA GLU A 80 -5.64 -13.17 -6.38
C GLU A 80 -6.99 -13.91 -6.34
N ALA A 81 -7.27 -14.67 -5.27
CA ALA A 81 -8.50 -15.45 -5.12
C ALA A 81 -9.66 -14.64 -4.53
N THR A 82 -9.39 -13.42 -4.05
CA THR A 82 -10.37 -12.58 -3.41
C THR A 82 -11.38 -12.03 -4.43
N PRO A 83 -12.70 -12.25 -4.22
CA PRO A 83 -13.73 -11.70 -5.09
C PRO A 83 -13.72 -10.16 -5.16
N ALA A 84 -14.06 -9.60 -6.32
CA ALA A 84 -14.01 -8.15 -6.55
C ALA A 84 -14.96 -7.34 -5.63
N ASP A 85 -16.12 -7.89 -5.30
CA ASP A 85 -17.08 -7.29 -4.36
C ASP A 85 -16.54 -7.27 -2.93
N GLU A 86 -15.88 -8.36 -2.53
CA GLU A 86 -15.20 -8.45 -1.24
C GLU A 86 -14.00 -7.49 -1.16
N LEU A 87 -13.18 -7.42 -2.21
CA LEU A 87 -12.08 -6.45 -2.31
C LEU A 87 -12.60 -5.01 -2.22
N THR A 88 -13.69 -4.69 -2.93
CA THR A 88 -14.34 -3.39 -2.86
C THR A 88 -14.79 -3.07 -1.43
N ARG A 89 -15.45 -4.03 -0.76
CA ARG A 89 -15.91 -3.86 0.63
C ARG A 89 -14.75 -3.57 1.57
N ARG A 90 -13.66 -4.35 1.48
CA ARG A 90 -12.46 -4.20 2.32
C ARG A 90 -11.75 -2.88 2.06
N LEU A 91 -11.64 -2.46 0.80
CA LEU A 91 -11.08 -1.17 0.42
C LEU A 91 -11.87 -0.03 1.09
N VAL A 92 -13.20 -0.02 0.97
CA VAL A 92 -14.06 1.00 1.59
C VAL A 92 -13.94 1.00 3.12
N GLU A 93 -13.92 -0.17 3.75
CA GLU A 93 -13.74 -0.29 5.19
C GLU A 93 -12.38 0.23 5.65
N ARG A 94 -11.32 -0.08 4.89
CA ARG A 94 -9.97 0.35 5.19
C ARG A 94 -9.80 1.86 5.05
N VAL A 95 -10.35 2.47 4.01
CA VAL A 95 -10.36 3.92 3.83
C VAL A 95 -11.03 4.62 5.01
N ARG A 96 -12.19 4.11 5.47
CA ARG A 96 -12.88 4.65 6.65
C ARG A 96 -12.02 4.53 7.92
N HIS A 97 -11.30 3.42 8.07
CA HIS A 97 -10.39 3.21 9.19
C HIS A 97 -9.21 4.17 9.16
N ASP A 98 -8.62 4.39 7.99
CA ASP A 98 -7.52 5.34 7.81
C ASP A 98 -7.90 6.76 8.20
N PHE A 99 -9.09 7.23 7.78
CA PHE A 99 -9.58 8.54 8.22
C PHE A 99 -9.83 8.61 9.73
N ARG A 100 -10.41 7.55 10.33
CA ARG A 100 -10.65 7.49 11.79
C ARG A 100 -9.34 7.59 12.58
N ASP A 101 -8.29 6.96 12.09
CA ASP A 101 -6.99 6.88 12.74
C ASP A 101 -6.05 8.03 12.35
N SER A 102 -6.52 8.99 11.54
CA SER A 102 -5.70 10.08 10.99
C SER A 102 -4.50 9.58 10.17
N ARG A 103 -4.62 8.40 9.54
CA ARG A 103 -3.67 7.88 8.54
C ARG A 103 -4.01 8.45 7.17
N THR A 104 -3.72 9.73 7.01
CA THR A 104 -4.02 10.49 5.81
C THR A 104 -2.76 11.13 5.25
N VAL A 105 -2.75 11.32 3.94
CA VAL A 105 -1.68 12.00 3.20
C VAL A 105 -2.26 13.14 2.39
N ARG A 106 -1.50 14.21 2.23
CA ARG A 106 -1.90 15.37 1.42
C ARG A 106 -1.21 15.25 0.07
N VAL A 107 -1.98 15.19 -1.01
CA VAL A 107 -1.49 15.11 -2.39
C VAL A 107 -2.06 16.29 -3.17
N ASP A 108 -1.22 17.24 -3.59
CA ASP A 108 -1.64 18.48 -4.29
C ASP A 108 -2.89 19.18 -3.69
N ASN A 109 -2.90 19.36 -2.37
CA ASN A 109 -4.01 19.95 -1.59
C ASN A 109 -5.26 19.08 -1.38
N TRP A 110 -5.27 17.85 -1.87
CA TRP A 110 -6.28 16.83 -1.56
C TRP A 110 -5.86 16.08 -0.31
N LEU A 111 -6.81 15.74 0.55
CA LEU A 111 -6.58 14.86 1.69
C LEU A 111 -7.09 13.47 1.34
N LEU A 112 -6.19 12.51 1.23
CA LEU A 112 -6.48 11.12 0.92
C LEU A 112 -6.19 10.26 2.15
N SER A 113 -6.88 9.13 2.27
CA SER A 113 -6.39 8.06 3.13
C SER A 113 -5.06 7.50 2.58
N GLU A 114 -4.22 6.93 3.46
CA GLU A 114 -3.03 6.20 3.01
C GLU A 114 -3.37 5.09 2.00
N THR A 115 -4.50 4.41 2.21
CA THR A 115 -4.98 3.36 1.30
C THR A 115 -5.37 3.92 -0.07
N GLU A 116 -6.08 5.04 -0.15
CA GLU A 116 -6.42 5.68 -1.44
C GLU A 116 -5.17 6.13 -2.18
N ALA A 117 -4.21 6.74 -1.47
CA ALA A 117 -2.97 7.19 -2.06
C ALA A 117 -2.19 6.02 -2.68
N ARG A 118 -2.02 4.92 -1.95
CA ARG A 118 -1.33 3.73 -2.47
C ARG A 118 -2.11 3.00 -3.55
N TRP A 119 -3.44 2.99 -3.49
CA TRP A 119 -4.27 2.44 -4.55
C TRP A 119 -4.11 3.24 -5.86
N THR A 120 -4.19 4.57 -5.80
CA THR A 120 -3.97 5.43 -6.98
C THR A 120 -2.54 5.27 -7.54
N ALA A 121 -1.55 5.11 -6.66
CA ALA A 121 -0.16 4.81 -7.04
C ALA A 121 -0.03 3.47 -7.77
N ALA A 122 -0.65 2.41 -7.26
CA ALA A 122 -0.66 1.10 -7.90
C ALA A 122 -1.27 1.16 -9.30
N VAL A 123 -2.37 1.90 -9.48
CA VAL A 123 -3.01 2.11 -10.80
C VAL A 123 -2.09 2.89 -11.74
N ALA A 124 -1.38 3.91 -11.24
CA ALA A 124 -0.42 4.68 -12.05
C ALA A 124 0.76 3.82 -12.52
N LEU A 125 1.36 3.04 -11.62
CA LEU A 125 2.51 2.18 -11.91
C LEU A 125 2.14 1.03 -12.85
N ALA A 126 0.97 0.43 -12.68
CA ALA A 126 0.48 -0.62 -13.57
C ALA A 126 0.11 -0.11 -14.98
N ALA A 127 -0.16 1.18 -15.14
CA ALA A 127 -0.34 1.80 -16.46
C ALA A 127 0.99 2.02 -17.20
N GLU A 128 2.11 2.06 -16.48
CA GLU A 128 3.45 2.25 -17.03
C GLU A 128 4.21 0.94 -17.23
N ALA A 129 3.80 -0.14 -16.55
CA ALA A 129 4.31 -1.48 -16.79
C ALA A 129 3.94 -1.95 -18.21
N PRO A 130 4.90 -2.42 -19.03
CA PRO A 130 4.59 -2.99 -20.33
C PRO A 130 3.69 -4.23 -20.16
N ALA A 131 2.65 -4.34 -20.98
CA ALA A 131 1.88 -5.58 -21.08
C ALA A 131 2.83 -6.68 -21.62
N GLU A 132 3.19 -7.64 -20.77
CA GLU A 132 3.89 -8.86 -21.19
C GLU A 132 3.00 -9.74 -22.10
#